data_AF-A0AAV3ZQ72-F1
#
_entry.id   AF-A0AAV3ZQ72-F1
#
_cell.length_a   1.000
_cell.length_b   1.000
_cell.length_c   1.000
_cell.angle_alpha   90.00
_cell.angle_beta   90.00
_cell.angle_gamma   90.00
#
_symmetry.space_group_name_H-M   'P 1'
#
loop_
_entity.id
_entity.type
_entity.pdbx_description
1 polymer ?
#
loop_
_entity_poly.entity_id
_entity_poly.type
_entity_poly.pdbx_seq_one_letter_code
_entity_poly.pdbx_strand_id
1 'polypeptide(L)'
;MLRVRFLCAGCQFKHFSPQGYMSGGAGYLFNREGLKLLVEKGYNIPARCRLKGGAEDIETGRCAYKAGVRTLNSVDIYKKVTFFPSNVYASLMGLPDWAKQYMRDTVPLGKDCCSQLPVAFHYTGPKLMYAIDFLLYRVNVHGRRFMLEAAGRLFDGTEVEDMERKMKRRPYPGENLDEYYSEGWREQNTTIFINPGLL
;
A
#
# COMPACT_ATOMS: atom_id res chain seq x y z
N MET A 1 -29.19 -1.34 1.64
CA MET A 1 -28.80 -0.62 0.41
C MET A 1 -27.27 -0.55 0.37
N LEU A 2 -26.60 -1.55 -0.21
CA LEU A 2 -25.12 -1.55 -0.29
C LEU A 2 -24.70 -0.49 -1.31
N ARG A 3 -24.20 0.66 -0.83
CA ARG A 3 -23.48 1.61 -1.68
C ARG A 3 -22.18 0.92 -2.11
N VAL A 4 -22.12 0.45 -3.35
CA VAL A 4 -20.85 0.13 -4.01
C VAL A 4 -20.01 1.40 -3.95
N ARG A 5 -18.98 1.38 -3.10
CA ARG A 5 -18.06 2.51 -2.98
C ARG A 5 -16.99 2.30 -4.05
N PHE A 6 -16.82 3.29 -4.92
CA PHE A 6 -15.71 3.34 -5.87
C PHE A 6 -14.48 3.84 -5.12
N LEU A 7 -13.52 2.96 -4.85
CA LEU A 7 -12.51 3.21 -3.81
C LEU A 7 -11.10 3.26 -4.38
N CYS A 8 -10.33 4.20 -3.84
CA CYS A 8 -8.87 4.28 -3.96
C CYS A 8 -8.27 4.24 -2.55
N ALA A 9 -7.33 3.35 -2.28
CA ALA A 9 -6.65 3.20 -0.99
C ALA A 9 -5.14 3.36 -1.14
N GLY A 10 -4.45 3.83 -0.10
CA GLY A 10 -3.01 4.08 -0.14
C GLY A 10 -2.57 5.02 0.98
N CYS A 11 -1.31 5.43 0.98
CA CYS A 11 -0.84 6.43 1.95
C CYS A 11 -1.46 7.79 1.64
N GLN A 12 -2.49 8.17 2.38
CA GLN A 12 -3.26 9.37 2.08
C GLN A 12 -2.54 10.66 2.52
N PHE A 13 -2.28 11.53 1.55
CA PHE A 13 -1.80 12.89 1.74
C PHE A 13 -2.95 13.90 1.68
N LYS A 14 -2.90 14.93 2.54
CA LYS A 14 -4.04 15.85 2.76
C LYS A 14 -4.11 17.05 1.81
N HIS A 15 -3.08 17.30 1.01
CA HIS A 15 -2.94 18.51 0.18
C HIS A 15 -3.50 18.33 -1.24
N PHE A 16 -3.56 19.44 -2.00
CA PHE A 16 -3.75 19.51 -3.47
C PHE A 16 -5.05 18.98 -4.10
N SER A 17 -5.92 18.33 -3.33
CA SER A 17 -7.25 17.83 -3.75
C SER A 17 -8.21 17.89 -2.56
N PRO A 18 -9.52 18.15 -2.75
CA PRO A 18 -10.48 18.25 -1.64
C PRO A 18 -10.55 16.99 -0.77
N GLN A 19 -10.34 15.81 -1.36
CA GLN A 19 -10.28 14.53 -0.64
C GLN A 19 -8.85 14.06 -0.37
N GLY A 20 -7.84 14.90 -0.64
CA GLY A 20 -6.44 14.50 -0.68
C GLY A 20 -6.09 13.65 -1.90
N TYR A 21 -4.92 13.03 -1.85
CA TYR A 21 -4.39 12.10 -2.86
C TYR A 21 -3.57 11.01 -2.16
N MET A 22 -3.19 9.96 -2.89
CA MET A 22 -2.35 8.89 -2.34
C MET A 22 -0.91 9.11 -2.76
N SER A 23 0.06 8.89 -1.87
CA SER A 23 1.49 8.96 -2.18
C SER A 23 1.84 8.01 -3.32
N GLY A 24 2.43 8.52 -4.39
CA GLY A 24 2.86 7.68 -5.52
C GLY A 24 3.95 6.68 -5.11
N GLY A 25 4.87 7.12 -4.25
CA GLY A 25 5.93 6.28 -3.72
C GLY A 25 5.40 5.09 -2.92
N ALA A 26 4.50 5.31 -1.95
CA ALA A 26 3.92 4.20 -1.17
C ALA A 26 3.05 3.25 -2.01
N GLY A 27 2.66 3.68 -3.21
CA GLY A 27 1.70 2.99 -4.05
C GLY A 27 0.27 3.18 -3.58
N TYR A 28 -0.66 2.85 -4.47
CA TYR A 28 -2.10 2.96 -4.22
C TYR A 28 -2.87 1.89 -5.00
N LEU A 29 -4.01 1.50 -4.45
CA LEU A 29 -4.89 0.47 -4.97
C LEU A 29 -6.21 1.10 -5.41
N PHE A 30 -6.76 0.59 -6.51
CA PHE A 30 -8.13 0.89 -6.93
C PHE A 30 -8.90 -0.42 -6.97
N ASN A 31 -10.15 -0.41 -6.51
CA ASN A 31 -11.06 -1.48 -6.90
C ASN A 31 -11.37 -1.38 -8.40
N ARG A 32 -11.87 -2.48 -8.99
CA ARG A 32 -12.12 -2.58 -10.43
C ARG A 32 -12.98 -1.44 -10.95
N GLU A 33 -14.05 -1.13 -10.25
CA GLU A 33 -15.00 -0.09 -10.63
C GLU A 33 -14.41 1.32 -10.43
N GLY A 34 -13.61 1.55 -9.39
CA GLY A 34 -12.89 2.80 -9.17
C GLY A 34 -11.87 3.08 -10.28
N LEU A 35 -11.12 2.06 -10.71
CA LEU A 35 -10.21 2.17 -11.84
C LEU A 35 -10.96 2.45 -13.14
N LYS A 36 -12.07 1.74 -13.38
CA LYS A 36 -12.93 1.98 -14.55
C LYS A 36 -13.43 3.43 -14.60
N LEU A 37 -13.90 3.97 -13.47
CA LEU A 37 -14.32 5.37 -13.40
C LEU A 37 -13.17 6.34 -13.62
N LEU A 38 -12.01 6.12 -13.01
CA LEU A 38 -10.83 6.96 -13.22
C LEU A 38 -10.47 7.09 -14.70
N VAL A 39 -10.54 5.98 -15.44
CA VAL A 39 -10.26 5.97 -16.87
C VAL A 39 -11.41 6.59 -17.66
N GLU A 40 -12.62 6.04 -17.58
CA GLU A 40 -13.76 6.42 -18.44
C GLU A 40 -14.34 7.80 -18.13
N LYS A 41 -14.33 8.20 -16.85
CA LYS A 41 -14.88 9.48 -16.36
C LYS A 41 -13.81 10.47 -15.92
N GLY A 42 -12.53 10.10 -16.05
CA GLY A 42 -11.38 10.97 -15.80
C GLY A 42 -10.57 11.16 -17.08
N TYR A 43 -9.59 10.28 -17.31
CA TYR A 43 -8.59 10.43 -18.37
C TYR A 43 -9.15 10.45 -19.80
N ASN A 44 -10.22 9.69 -20.07
CA ASN A 44 -10.85 9.66 -21.40
C ASN A 44 -11.68 10.91 -21.72
N ILE A 45 -11.94 11.78 -20.72
CA ILE A 45 -12.67 13.03 -20.95
C ILE A 45 -11.66 14.13 -21.28
N PRO A 46 -11.69 14.70 -22.50
CA PRO A 46 -10.75 15.74 -22.91
C PRO A 46 -10.69 16.90 -21.92
N ALA A 47 -9.46 17.36 -21.63
CA ALA A 47 -9.17 18.46 -20.71
C ALA A 47 -9.62 18.30 -19.24
N ARG A 48 -10.21 17.16 -18.85
CA ARG A 48 -10.64 16.94 -17.44
C ARG A 48 -9.45 16.70 -16.52
N CYS A 49 -8.47 15.92 -16.99
CA CYS A 49 -7.28 15.53 -16.24
C CYS A 49 -6.02 15.92 -17.01
N ARG A 50 -4.95 16.27 -16.28
CA ARG A 50 -3.63 16.53 -16.88
C ARG A 50 -2.96 15.20 -17.17
N LEU A 51 -2.51 15.00 -18.41
CA LEU A 51 -1.86 13.77 -18.87
C LEU A 51 -0.32 13.85 -18.90
N LYS A 52 0.25 15.06 -18.96
CA LYS A 52 1.69 15.27 -19.08
C LYS A 52 2.14 16.39 -18.14
N GLY A 53 3.31 16.19 -17.51
CA GLY A 53 3.91 17.10 -16.55
C GLY A 53 3.21 17.10 -15.18
N GLY A 54 3.87 17.70 -14.18
CA GLY A 54 3.41 17.68 -12.79
C GLY A 54 3.81 16.41 -12.04
N ALA A 55 3.42 16.34 -10.76
CA ALA A 55 3.59 15.15 -9.94
C ALA A 55 2.44 14.18 -10.22
N GLU A 56 2.77 12.96 -10.66
CA GLU A 56 1.81 11.94 -11.08
C GLU A 56 0.74 11.69 -10.03
N ASP A 57 1.14 11.48 -8.79
CA ASP A 57 0.26 11.13 -7.68
C ASP A 57 -0.75 12.24 -7.33
N ILE A 58 -0.33 13.49 -7.39
CA ILE A 58 -1.20 14.67 -7.23
C ILE A 58 -2.21 14.75 -8.37
N GLU A 59 -1.76 14.60 -9.62
CA GLU A 59 -2.64 14.71 -10.79
C GLU A 59 -3.62 13.53 -10.87
N THR A 60 -3.17 12.32 -10.55
CA THR A 60 -4.01 11.13 -10.41
C THR A 60 -5.03 11.30 -9.29
N GLY A 61 -4.64 11.81 -8.12
CA GLY A 61 -5.56 12.11 -7.02
C GLY A 61 -6.63 13.15 -7.37
N ARG A 62 -6.24 14.22 -8.09
CA ARG A 62 -7.18 15.22 -8.63
C ARG A 62 -8.12 14.61 -9.66
N CYS A 63 -7.60 13.78 -10.56
CA CYS A 63 -8.38 13.10 -11.59
C CYS A 63 -9.38 12.13 -10.98
N ALA A 64 -8.97 11.34 -9.99
CA ALA A 64 -9.83 10.43 -9.23
C ALA A 64 -10.98 11.19 -8.55
N TYR A 65 -10.69 12.31 -7.89
CA TYR A 65 -11.73 13.17 -7.31
C TYR A 65 -12.71 13.68 -8.37
N LYS A 66 -12.20 14.22 -9.49
CA LYS A 66 -13.05 14.69 -10.60
C LYS A 66 -13.87 13.55 -11.20
N ALA A 67 -13.34 12.34 -11.31
CA ALA A 67 -14.01 11.17 -11.88
C ALA A 67 -15.06 10.54 -10.93
N GLY A 68 -15.18 11.03 -9.69
CA GLY A 68 -16.11 10.53 -8.69
C GLY A 68 -15.59 9.32 -7.90
N VAL A 69 -14.30 8.98 -8.03
CA VAL A 69 -13.65 7.95 -7.23
C VAL A 69 -13.37 8.49 -5.83
N ARG A 70 -13.77 7.75 -4.80
CA ARG A 70 -13.64 8.14 -3.40
C ARG A 70 -12.36 7.56 -2.81
N THR A 71 -11.69 8.35 -1.98
CA THR A 71 -10.56 7.84 -1.20
C THR A 71 -11.07 7.03 -0.01
N LEU A 72 -10.51 5.83 0.17
CA LEU A 72 -10.65 4.99 1.35
C LEU A 72 -9.50 5.32 2.30
N ASN A 73 -9.81 5.53 3.57
CA ASN A 73 -8.76 5.58 4.58
C ASN A 73 -8.24 4.16 4.83
N SER A 74 -6.96 3.91 4.54
CA SER A 74 -6.30 2.61 4.69
C SER A 74 -5.58 2.50 6.05
N VAL A 75 -6.30 2.77 7.13
CA VAL A 75 -5.87 2.46 8.50
C VAL A 75 -6.61 1.21 8.99
N ASP A 76 -5.98 0.46 9.88
CA ASP A 76 -6.65 -0.64 10.56
C ASP A 76 -7.66 -0.15 11.61
N ILE A 77 -8.39 -1.08 12.24
CA ILE A 77 -9.38 -0.75 13.29
C ILE A 77 -8.76 0.01 14.49
N TYR A 78 -7.45 -0.10 14.70
CA TYR A 78 -6.71 0.60 15.75
C TYR A 78 -6.12 1.93 15.27
N LYS A 79 -6.54 2.40 14.09
CA LYS A 79 -6.07 3.64 13.44
C LYS A 79 -4.59 3.62 13.10
N LYS A 80 -4.00 2.44 12.90
CA LYS A 80 -2.61 2.32 12.48
C LYS A 80 -2.52 2.29 10.96
N VAL A 81 -1.56 3.04 10.44
CA VAL A 81 -1.31 3.16 9.00
C VAL A 81 -0.81 1.84 8.43
N THR A 82 -1.22 1.54 7.18
CA THR A 82 -0.82 0.33 6.45
C THR A 82 0.09 0.62 5.25
N PHE A 83 0.07 1.83 4.68
CA PHE A 83 0.97 2.27 3.61
C PHE A 83 1.91 3.35 4.11
N PHE A 84 3.21 3.15 3.92
CA PHE A 84 4.23 4.06 4.43
C PHE A 84 4.96 4.75 3.28
N PRO A 85 5.05 6.10 3.28
CA PRO A 85 5.77 6.85 2.26
C PRO A 85 7.29 6.84 2.49
N SER A 86 7.74 6.08 3.48
CA SER A 86 9.15 5.91 3.85
C SER A 86 9.45 4.43 4.13
N ASN A 87 10.73 4.13 4.35
CA ASN A 87 11.17 2.75 4.58
C ASN A 87 10.77 2.26 5.97
N VAL A 88 10.97 0.96 6.21
CA VAL A 88 10.63 0.32 7.49
C VAL A 88 11.34 1.00 8.66
N TYR A 89 12.61 1.35 8.52
CA TYR A 89 13.38 1.99 9.60
C TYR A 89 12.81 3.34 10.01
N ALA A 90 12.55 4.23 9.04
CA ALA A 90 11.93 5.53 9.30
C ALA A 90 10.51 5.38 9.85
N SER A 91 9.76 4.38 9.39
CA SER A 91 8.40 4.13 9.89
C SER A 91 8.39 3.71 11.36
N LEU A 92 9.41 2.97 11.81
CA LEU A 92 9.56 2.53 13.21
C LEU A 92 10.21 3.60 14.11
N MET A 93 11.25 4.27 13.61
CA MET A 93 12.11 5.18 14.40
C MET A 93 11.69 6.64 14.31
N GLY A 94 10.82 6.99 13.38
CA GLY A 94 10.31 8.35 13.20
C GLY A 94 10.32 8.77 11.75
N LEU A 95 9.14 9.09 11.25
CA LEU A 95 9.00 9.58 9.89
C LEU A 95 9.75 10.91 9.70
N PRO A 96 10.28 11.17 8.51
CA PRO A 96 10.84 12.47 8.19
C PRO A 96 9.75 13.55 8.23
N ASP A 97 10.14 14.79 8.50
CA ASP A 97 9.18 15.88 8.74
C ASP A 97 8.30 16.19 7.54
N TRP A 98 8.83 16.07 6.32
CA TRP A 98 8.03 16.18 5.11
C TRP A 98 6.88 15.17 5.09
N ALA A 99 7.11 13.93 5.54
CA ALA A 99 6.08 12.89 5.53
C ALA A 99 4.99 13.22 6.56
N LYS A 100 5.39 13.63 7.78
CA LYS A 100 4.45 14.09 8.82
C LYS A 100 3.60 15.27 8.37
N GLN A 101 4.17 16.20 7.61
CA GLN A 101 3.46 17.38 7.09
C GLN A 101 2.43 17.03 6.01
N TYR A 102 2.67 15.97 5.24
CA TYR A 102 1.82 15.58 4.12
C TYR A 102 0.76 14.55 4.50
N MET A 103 1.11 13.58 5.36
CA MET A 103 0.21 12.52 5.78
C MET A 103 -1.03 13.06 6.47
N ARG A 104 -2.16 12.38 6.18
CA ARG A 104 -3.43 12.61 6.85
C ARG A 104 -3.42 12.05 8.27
N ASP A 105 -2.99 10.80 8.41
CA ASP A 105 -2.94 10.08 9.68
C ASP A 105 -1.55 10.17 10.31
N THR A 106 -1.50 10.24 11.63
CA THR A 106 -0.24 10.29 12.39
C THR A 106 0.31 8.89 12.61
N VAL A 107 1.63 8.75 12.61
CA VAL A 107 2.32 7.49 12.90
C VAL A 107 3.11 7.68 14.20
N PRO A 108 2.71 7.02 15.31
CA PRO A 108 3.46 7.08 16.56
C PRO A 108 4.80 6.36 16.44
N LEU A 109 5.71 6.58 17.38
CA LEU A 109 7.04 5.95 17.37
C LEU A 109 7.01 4.53 17.95
N GLY A 110 7.98 3.71 17.52
CA GLY A 110 8.25 2.41 18.13
C GLY A 110 7.14 1.38 17.89
N LYS A 111 6.92 0.50 18.86
CA LYS A 111 6.03 -0.66 18.74
C LYS A 111 4.57 -0.32 18.42
N ASP A 112 4.15 0.91 18.70
CA ASP A 112 2.77 1.34 18.51
C ASP A 112 2.51 1.91 17.11
N CYS A 113 3.56 2.17 16.32
CA CYS A 113 3.48 2.86 15.02
C CYS A 113 2.52 2.23 14.01
N CYS A 114 2.57 0.91 13.92
CA CYS A 114 2.31 0.27 12.63
C CYS A 114 1.26 -0.80 12.78
N SER A 115 0.43 -0.91 11.75
CA SER A 115 -0.51 -2.01 11.67
C SER A 115 0.24 -3.34 11.72
N GLN A 116 -0.39 -4.36 12.30
CA GLN A 116 0.15 -5.72 12.22
C GLN A 116 0.09 -6.29 10.80
N LEU A 117 -0.64 -5.61 9.90
CA LEU A 117 -0.78 -5.96 8.51
C LEU A 117 -0.39 -4.77 7.61
N PRO A 118 0.90 -4.38 7.60
CA PRO A 118 1.35 -3.36 6.68
C PRO A 118 1.21 -3.86 5.24
N VAL A 119 0.85 -2.95 4.35
CA VAL A 119 0.67 -3.23 2.92
C VAL A 119 1.90 -2.82 2.13
N ALA A 120 2.49 -1.65 2.38
CA ALA A 120 3.61 -1.16 1.60
C ALA A 120 4.59 -0.26 2.37
N PHE A 121 5.87 -0.33 2.03
CA PHE A 121 6.93 0.58 2.49
C PHE A 121 7.75 1.10 1.31
N HIS A 122 7.72 2.41 1.08
CA HIS A 122 8.52 3.09 0.05
C HIS A 122 9.98 3.25 0.48
N TYR A 123 10.86 3.66 -0.44
CA TYR A 123 12.29 3.83 -0.20
C TYR A 123 13.02 2.61 0.39
N THR A 124 12.52 1.41 0.11
CA THR A 124 13.11 0.14 0.54
C THR A 124 14.11 -0.31 -0.52
N GLY A 125 15.38 -0.44 -0.16
CA GLY A 125 16.43 -0.93 -1.07
C GLY A 125 16.40 -2.46 -1.23
N PRO A 126 17.00 -3.01 -2.30
CA PRO A 126 16.92 -4.45 -2.63
C PRO A 126 17.34 -5.39 -1.48
N LYS A 127 18.45 -5.07 -0.78
CA LYS A 127 18.93 -5.87 0.36
C LYS A 127 17.90 -5.96 1.49
N LEU A 128 17.21 -4.86 1.78
CA LEU A 128 16.16 -4.84 2.80
C LEU A 128 14.91 -5.57 2.32
N MET A 129 14.57 -5.49 1.03
CA MET A 129 13.46 -6.28 0.47
C MET A 129 13.69 -7.77 0.65
N TYR A 130 14.89 -8.28 0.36
CA TYR A 130 15.23 -9.69 0.57
C TYR A 130 15.20 -10.08 2.05
N ALA A 131 15.70 -9.22 2.94
CA ALA A 131 15.61 -9.47 4.38
C ALA A 131 14.15 -9.55 4.85
N ILE A 132 13.28 -8.65 4.38
CA ILE A 132 11.85 -8.66 4.69
C ILE A 132 11.18 -9.93 4.13
N ASP A 133 11.44 -10.30 2.88
CA ASP A 133 10.91 -11.53 2.27
C ASP A 133 11.31 -12.77 3.08
N PHE A 134 12.59 -12.89 3.41
CA PHE A 134 13.12 -13.98 4.20
C PHE A 134 12.43 -14.05 5.58
N LEU A 135 12.37 -12.94 6.30
CA LEU A 135 11.79 -12.89 7.65
C LEU A 135 10.28 -13.14 7.68
N LEU A 136 9.55 -12.76 6.62
CA LEU A 136 8.09 -12.90 6.58
C LEU A 136 7.62 -14.23 6.01
N TYR A 137 8.33 -14.77 5.02
CA TYR A 137 7.87 -15.94 4.26
C TYR A 137 8.74 -17.18 4.41
N ARG A 138 9.94 -17.06 5.00
CA ARG A 138 10.91 -18.18 5.08
C ARG A 138 11.34 -18.52 6.50
N VAL A 139 11.02 -17.70 7.49
CA VAL A 139 11.36 -17.94 8.90
C VAL A 139 10.15 -18.39 9.70
N ASN A 140 10.30 -19.53 10.39
CA ASN A 140 9.37 -19.96 11.42
C ASN A 140 9.77 -19.33 12.76
N VAL A 141 8.94 -18.44 13.30
CA VAL A 141 9.16 -17.82 14.61
C VAL A 141 8.42 -18.62 15.68
N HIS A 142 9.16 -19.21 16.61
CA HIS A 142 8.57 -19.97 17.72
C HIS A 142 7.54 -19.12 18.49
N GLY A 143 6.36 -19.68 18.72
CA GLY A 143 5.27 -19.00 19.44
C GLY A 143 4.48 -17.97 18.62
N ARG A 144 4.94 -17.56 17.42
CA ARG A 144 4.18 -16.64 16.56
C ARG A 144 3.20 -17.43 15.69
N ARG A 145 1.91 -17.39 16.05
CA ARG A 145 0.82 -17.91 15.21
C ARG A 145 0.18 -16.76 14.43
N PHE A 146 0.17 -16.85 13.11
CA PHE A 146 -0.61 -15.92 12.29
C PHE A 146 -2.10 -16.24 12.47
N MET A 147 -2.78 -15.43 13.28
CA MET A 147 -4.20 -15.61 13.56
C MET A 147 -5.01 -14.94 12.45
N LEU A 148 -5.30 -15.71 11.41
CA LEU A 148 -6.11 -15.34 10.26
C LEU A 148 -7.47 -14.72 10.64
N GLU A 149 -8.13 -15.23 11.68
CA GLU A 149 -9.34 -14.63 12.24
C GLU A 149 -9.11 -13.25 12.87
N ALA A 150 -7.95 -13.02 13.49
CA ALA A 150 -7.59 -11.71 14.03
C ALA A 150 -7.21 -10.74 12.90
N ALA A 151 -6.62 -11.23 11.80
CA ALA A 151 -6.34 -10.45 10.60
C ALA A 151 -7.62 -9.95 9.92
N GLY A 152 -8.64 -10.81 9.79
CA GLY A 152 -9.96 -10.43 9.28
C GLY A 152 -10.70 -9.39 10.15
N ARG A 153 -10.32 -9.23 11.42
CA ARG A 153 -10.83 -8.19 12.33
C ARG A 153 -10.05 -6.87 12.23
N LEU A 154 -8.84 -6.87 11.65
CA LEU A 154 -8.03 -5.66 11.52
C LEU A 154 -8.56 -4.69 10.46
N PHE A 155 -9.33 -5.20 9.51
CA PHE A 155 -10.09 -4.44 8.51
C PHE A 155 -11.58 -4.76 8.67
N ASP A 156 -12.48 -3.89 8.19
CA ASP A 156 -13.95 -3.95 8.43
C ASP A 156 -14.68 -5.12 7.70
N GLY A 157 -14.15 -6.34 7.87
CA GLY A 157 -14.79 -7.61 7.54
C GLY A 157 -14.99 -7.89 6.05
N THR A 158 -14.17 -8.78 5.47
CA THR A 158 -14.63 -9.85 4.56
C THR A 158 -13.51 -10.89 4.32
N GLU A 159 -13.90 -12.15 4.54
CA GLU A 159 -13.32 -13.46 4.18
C GLU A 159 -11.80 -13.70 4.12
N VAL A 160 -11.36 -14.27 5.24
CA VAL A 160 -10.05 -14.84 5.56
C VAL A 160 -9.68 -16.08 4.71
N GLU A 161 -10.67 -16.79 4.16
CA GLU A 161 -10.47 -18.09 3.48
C GLU A 161 -9.76 -17.96 2.12
N ASP A 162 -9.98 -16.86 1.41
CA ASP A 162 -9.45 -16.67 0.06
C ASP A 162 -7.94 -16.31 0.06
N MET A 163 -7.42 -15.86 1.21
CA MET A 163 -5.99 -15.58 1.41
C MET A 163 -5.17 -16.86 1.63
N GLU A 164 -5.66 -17.80 2.45
CA GLU A 164 -4.98 -19.08 2.69
C GLU A 164 -4.77 -19.85 1.39
N ARG A 165 -5.79 -19.87 0.53
CA ARG A 165 -5.76 -20.58 -0.76
C ARG A 165 -4.75 -19.97 -1.73
N LYS A 166 -4.54 -18.65 -1.70
CA LYS A 166 -3.57 -17.92 -2.54
C LYS A 166 -2.14 -18.07 -2.02
N MET A 167 -1.94 -18.07 -0.69
CA MET A 167 -0.63 -18.31 -0.08
C MET A 167 -0.10 -19.72 -0.35
N LYS A 168 -0.95 -20.76 -0.29
CA LYS A 168 -0.56 -22.16 -0.57
C LYS A 168 -0.20 -22.44 -2.04
N ARG A 169 -0.48 -21.52 -2.97
CA ARG A 169 -0.36 -21.74 -4.42
C ARG A 169 0.79 -21.01 -5.10
N ARG A 170 1.59 -20.20 -4.38
CA ARG A 170 2.77 -19.57 -4.99
C ARG A 170 3.89 -20.61 -5.11
N PRO A 171 4.29 -21.01 -6.33
CA PRO A 171 5.51 -21.78 -6.51
C PRO A 171 6.69 -20.94 -6.03
N TYR A 172 7.61 -21.55 -5.29
CA TYR A 172 8.84 -20.89 -4.85
C TYR A 172 9.70 -20.53 -6.07
N PRO A 173 10.13 -19.26 -6.23
CA PRO A 173 11.10 -18.92 -7.26
C PRO A 173 12.48 -19.44 -6.85
N GLY A 174 13.03 -20.35 -7.66
CA GLY A 174 14.47 -20.54 -7.85
C GLY A 174 15.18 -21.47 -6.86
N GLU A 175 15.50 -22.68 -7.32
CA GLU A 175 16.58 -23.53 -6.78
C GLU A 175 17.98 -22.97 -7.11
N ASN A 176 18.06 -21.79 -7.75
CA ASN A 176 19.31 -21.15 -8.15
C ASN A 176 19.35 -19.70 -7.66
N LEU A 177 20.14 -19.45 -6.61
CA LEU A 177 20.27 -18.14 -5.97
C LEU A 177 20.85 -17.10 -6.93
N ASP A 178 21.72 -17.50 -7.85
CA ASP A 178 22.40 -16.57 -8.76
C ASP A 178 21.44 -15.93 -9.78
N GLU A 179 20.40 -16.65 -10.20
CA GLU A 179 19.37 -16.14 -11.13
C GLU A 179 18.40 -15.16 -10.43
N TYR A 180 18.09 -15.43 -9.15
CA TYR A 180 17.30 -14.53 -8.29
C TYR A 180 18.01 -13.20 -8.01
N TYR A 181 19.35 -13.19 -7.98
CA TYR A 181 20.15 -11.98 -7.82
C TYR A 181 20.54 -11.31 -9.15
N SER A 182 20.56 -12.04 -10.28
CA SER A 182 21.02 -11.49 -11.58
C SER A 182 19.97 -10.73 -12.35
N GLU A 183 18.68 -10.99 -12.15
CA GLU A 183 17.61 -10.33 -12.90
C GLU A 183 16.98 -9.15 -12.14
N GLY A 184 17.53 -7.95 -12.39
CA GLY A 184 16.68 -6.79 -12.65
C GLY A 184 16.34 -5.84 -11.50
N TRP A 185 16.68 -6.13 -10.24
CA TRP A 185 16.53 -5.14 -9.15
C TRP A 185 17.77 -4.27 -9.08
N ARG A 186 17.88 -3.30 -10.00
CA ARG A 186 18.88 -2.21 -9.93
C ARG A 186 18.85 -1.59 -8.52
N GLU A 187 19.99 -1.10 -8.03
CA GLU A 187 20.25 -0.54 -6.68
C GLU A 187 19.39 0.69 -6.27
N GLN A 188 18.17 0.80 -6.76
CA GLN A 188 17.27 1.91 -6.53
C GLN A 188 16.34 1.59 -5.36
N ASN A 189 16.22 2.56 -4.46
CA ASN A 189 15.19 2.54 -3.43
C ASN A 189 13.81 2.53 -4.09
N THR A 190 13.00 1.52 -3.79
CA THR A 190 11.66 1.33 -4.38
C THR A 190 10.66 0.86 -3.31
N THR A 191 9.49 0.36 -3.70
CA THR A 191 8.40 0.00 -2.78
C THR A 191 8.24 -1.50 -2.69
N ILE A 192 8.28 -2.03 -1.47
CA ILE A 192 7.90 -3.42 -1.21
C ILE A 192 6.43 -3.48 -0.81
N PHE A 193 5.68 -4.37 -1.46
CA PHE A 193 4.31 -4.71 -1.07
C PHE A 193 4.31 -6.05 -0.31
N ILE A 194 3.78 -6.05 0.90
CA ILE A 194 3.87 -7.19 1.80
C ILE A 194 2.51 -7.90 1.90
N ASN A 195 1.40 -7.17 2.00
CA ASN A 195 0.07 -7.78 2.07
C ASN A 195 -0.94 -7.12 1.11
N PRO A 196 -0.69 -7.14 -0.21
CA PRO A 196 -1.49 -6.37 -1.17
C PRO A 196 -2.95 -6.86 -1.31
N GLY A 197 -3.28 -8.06 -0.83
CA GLY A 197 -4.62 -8.65 -0.94
C GLY A 197 -5.58 -8.37 0.22
N LEU A 198 -5.22 -7.51 1.17
CA LEU A 198 -6.00 -7.25 2.40
C LEU A 198 -7.05 -6.12 2.26
N LEU A 199 -7.10 -5.44 1.12
CA LEU A 199 -7.89 -4.21 0.91
C LEU A 199 -8.85 -4.33 -0.26
#